data_AF-A0A1A8RUT4-F1
#
_entry.id   AF-A0A1A8RUT4-F1
#
_cell.length_a   1.000
_cell.length_b   1.000
_cell.length_c   1.000
_cell.angle_alpha   90.00
_cell.angle_beta   90.00
_cell.angle_gamma   90.00
#
_symmetry.space_group_name_H-M   'P 1'
#
loop_
_entity.id
_entity.type
_entity.pdbx_description
1 polymer ?
#
loop_
_entity_poly.entity_id
_entity_poly.type
_entity_poly.pdbx_seq_one_letter_code
_entity_poly.pdbx_strand_id
1 'polypeptide(L)'
;LHRLLRDSEAFCGRNCSSVSRDRDSPTSDSSLRVVRHILLRAACLKKCKADFPVFKLSYPKRDLLETFEQRTPYKYVQYAYYQLNNLEKAVAAAHTFLKKNPGDPSLSKNMNYYKTLFDVEEHLTDLEEQPYESVFLKSVMLYNNGDFSSSARNMEQAITQYF
;
A
#
# COMPACT_ATOMS: atom_id res chain seq x y z
N LEU A 1 1.10 -3.66 11.40
CA LEU A 1 0.58 -2.63 12.33
C LEU A 1 0.07 -1.38 11.60
N HIS A 2 0.92 -0.66 10.83
CA HIS A 2 0.51 0.56 10.11
C HIS A 2 -0.74 0.39 9.23
N ARG A 3 -0.78 -0.64 8.36
CA ARG A 3 -1.95 -0.98 7.55
C ARG A 3 -3.21 -1.23 8.40
N LEU A 4 -3.10 -2.08 9.42
CA LEU A 4 -4.22 -2.41 10.30
C LEU A 4 -4.79 -1.19 11.04
N LEU A 5 -3.92 -0.26 11.47
CA LEU A 5 -4.33 1.02 12.06
C LEU A 5 -5.13 1.83 11.04
N ARG A 6 -4.57 2.06 9.85
CA ARG A 6 -5.21 2.82 8.77
C ARG A 6 -6.57 2.24 8.38
N ASP A 7 -6.65 0.93 8.22
CA ASP A 7 -7.89 0.23 7.85
C ASP A 7 -8.96 0.36 8.94
N SER A 8 -8.56 0.22 10.21
CA SER A 8 -9.47 0.40 11.36
C SER A 8 -9.95 1.84 11.50
N GLU A 9 -9.09 2.82 11.21
CA GLU A 9 -9.47 4.24 11.19
C GLU A 9 -10.46 4.55 10.07
N ALA A 10 -10.22 4.02 8.87
CA ALA A 10 -11.13 4.17 7.75
C ALA A 10 -12.50 3.52 8.05
N PHE A 11 -12.49 2.33 8.66
CA PHE A 11 -13.70 1.63 9.09
C PHE A 11 -14.52 2.49 10.08
N CYS A 12 -13.92 2.93 11.19
CA CYS A 12 -14.61 3.77 12.15
C CYS A 12 -15.03 5.12 11.55
N GLY A 13 -14.20 5.71 10.69
CA GLY A 13 -14.49 6.95 9.99
C GLY A 13 -15.73 6.87 9.11
N ARG A 14 -15.87 5.78 8.34
CA ARG A 14 -17.03 5.50 7.49
C ARG A 14 -18.28 5.24 8.33
N ASN A 15 -18.19 4.36 9.32
CA ASN A 15 -19.34 3.95 10.14
C ASN A 15 -19.90 5.08 11.02
N CYS A 16 -19.05 6.02 11.44
CA CYS A 16 -19.46 7.18 12.24
C CYS A 16 -19.76 8.44 11.40
N SER A 17 -19.69 8.38 10.07
CA SER A 17 -19.82 9.56 9.19
C SER A 17 -21.22 10.17 9.13
N SER A 18 -22.27 9.41 9.45
CA SER A 18 -23.68 9.80 9.33
C SER A 18 -24.40 9.93 10.68
N VAL A 19 -23.70 9.72 11.80
CA VAL A 19 -24.28 9.79 13.14
C VAL A 19 -24.82 11.22 13.36
N SER A 20 -26.16 11.34 13.41
CA SER A 20 -26.95 12.59 13.58
C SER A 20 -27.68 13.15 12.36
N ARG A 21 -27.62 12.52 11.17
CA ARG A 21 -28.43 13.00 10.03
C ARG A 21 -29.94 12.78 10.20
N ASP A 22 -30.37 11.83 11.03
CA ASP A 22 -31.77 11.35 11.04
C ASP A 22 -32.71 11.98 12.09
N ARG A 23 -32.22 12.87 12.99
CA ARG A 23 -33.05 13.40 14.09
C ARG A 23 -32.75 14.86 14.43
N ASP A 24 -32.95 15.76 13.49
CA ASP A 24 -32.95 17.20 13.78
C ASP A 24 -34.35 17.79 13.56
N SER A 25 -35.01 18.13 14.67
CA SER A 25 -36.03 19.19 14.69
C SER A 25 -35.41 20.50 14.18
N PRO A 26 -36.20 21.41 13.59
CA PRO A 26 -35.66 22.65 13.03
C PRO A 26 -35.21 23.61 14.14
N THR A 27 -34.02 23.39 14.73
CA THR A 27 -33.36 24.38 15.58
C THR A 27 -32.80 25.49 14.69
N SER A 28 -33.06 26.75 15.05
CA SER A 28 -32.76 27.92 14.21
C SER A 28 -31.27 28.26 14.08
N ASP A 29 -30.42 27.70 14.95
CA ASP A 29 -28.99 28.01 14.98
C ASP A 29 -28.15 26.89 14.34
N SER A 30 -27.62 27.18 13.16
CA SER A 30 -26.75 26.30 12.39
C SER A 30 -25.47 25.92 13.12
N SER A 31 -24.94 26.81 13.98
CA SER A 31 -23.70 26.58 14.72
C SER A 31 -23.87 25.47 15.75
N LEU A 32 -24.99 25.49 16.48
CA LEU A 32 -25.32 24.47 17.47
C LEU A 32 -25.52 23.08 16.84
N ARG A 33 -26.06 23.02 15.62
CA ARG A 33 -26.19 21.75 14.88
C ARG A 33 -24.83 21.18 14.49
N VAL A 34 -23.91 22.02 14.00
CA VAL A 34 -22.55 21.60 13.65
C VAL A 34 -21.80 21.08 14.88
N VAL A 35 -21.85 21.81 16.00
CA VAL A 35 -21.23 21.39 17.26
C VAL A 35 -21.81 20.06 17.75
N ARG A 36 -23.14 19.91 17.71
CA ARG A 36 -23.81 18.64 18.06
C ARG A 36 -23.31 17.48 17.20
N HIS A 37 -23.26 17.66 15.88
CA HIS A 37 -22.76 16.62 14.96
C HIS A 37 -21.30 16.24 15.25
N ILE A 38 -20.43 17.22 15.50
CA ILE A 38 -19.02 16.97 15.86
C ILE A 38 -18.92 16.13 17.14
N LEU A 39 -19.67 16.49 18.19
CA LEU A 39 -19.66 15.78 19.47
C LEU A 39 -20.18 14.33 19.33
N LEU A 40 -21.27 14.14 18.59
CA LEU A 40 -21.84 12.81 18.35
C LEU A 40 -20.92 11.93 17.52
N ARG A 41 -20.31 12.48 16.46
CA ARG A 41 -19.31 11.76 15.67
C ARG A 41 -18.09 11.40 16.50
N ALA A 42 -17.60 12.31 17.34
CA ALA A 42 -16.47 12.04 18.24
C ALA A 42 -16.79 10.93 19.25
N ALA A 43 -17.99 10.94 19.85
CA ALA A 43 -18.44 9.88 20.75
C ALA A 43 -18.53 8.51 20.04
N CYS A 44 -19.08 8.47 18.82
CA CYS A 44 -19.10 7.27 17.99
C CYS A 44 -17.69 6.75 17.69
N LEU A 45 -16.79 7.64 17.26
CA LEU A 45 -15.40 7.28 16.94
C LEU A 45 -14.67 6.75 18.17
N LYS A 46 -14.85 7.37 19.34
CA LYS A 46 -14.27 6.91 20.61
C LYS A 46 -14.73 5.50 20.95
N LYS A 47 -16.04 5.22 20.82
CA LYS A 47 -16.59 3.89 21.07
C LYS A 47 -16.07 2.87 20.06
N CYS A 48 -16.15 3.18 18.77
CA CYS A 48 -15.66 2.30 17.70
C CYS A 48 -14.17 1.96 17.88
N LYS A 49 -13.32 2.96 18.14
CA LYS A 49 -11.89 2.73 18.36
C LYS A 49 -11.60 1.93 19.63
N ALA A 50 -12.45 1.98 20.65
CA ALA A 50 -12.25 1.18 21.87
C ALA A 50 -12.37 -0.33 21.62
N ASP A 51 -13.13 -0.73 20.59
CA ASP A 51 -13.37 -2.13 20.24
C ASP A 51 -12.19 -2.77 19.47
N PHE A 52 -11.26 -1.98 18.92
CA PHE A 52 -10.10 -2.51 18.19
C PHE A 52 -8.82 -2.49 19.05
N PRO A 53 -8.19 -3.66 19.30
CA PRO A 53 -6.92 -3.74 20.03
C PRO A 53 -5.80 -2.92 19.40
N VAL A 54 -5.85 -2.70 18.09
CA VAL A 54 -4.81 -1.99 17.34
C VAL A 54 -4.60 -0.56 17.85
N PHE A 55 -5.64 0.11 18.36
CA PHE A 55 -5.52 1.47 18.91
C PHE A 55 -4.88 1.54 20.30
N LYS A 56 -4.61 0.39 20.93
CA LYS A 56 -3.83 0.32 22.18
C LYS A 56 -2.33 0.28 21.91
N LEU A 57 -1.93 0.05 20.65
CA LEU A 57 -0.53 -0.02 20.24
C LEU A 57 -0.05 1.37 19.83
N SER A 58 1.22 1.66 20.14
CA SER A 58 1.86 2.89 19.69
C SER A 58 1.95 2.92 18.17
N TYR A 59 1.59 4.06 17.57
CA TYR A 59 1.73 4.27 16.14
C TYR A 59 3.23 4.18 15.74
N PRO A 60 3.58 3.49 14.64
CA PRO A 60 4.96 3.43 14.17
C PRO A 60 5.56 4.82 13.97
N LYS A 61 6.83 5.02 14.35
CA LYS A 61 7.53 6.29 14.12
C LYS A 61 7.56 6.62 12.62
N ARG A 62 7.54 7.92 12.29
CA ARG A 62 7.57 8.40 10.90
C ARG A 62 8.77 7.85 10.12
N ASP A 63 9.98 7.92 10.69
CA ASP A 63 11.21 7.46 10.02
C ASP A 63 11.17 5.96 9.70
N LEU A 64 10.51 5.17 10.56
CA LEU A 64 10.30 3.75 10.32
C LEU A 64 9.38 3.53 9.11
N LEU A 65 8.29 4.29 9.01
CA LEU A 65 7.38 4.20 7.86
C LEU A 65 8.09 4.60 6.57
N GLU A 66 8.87 5.68 6.59
CA GLU A 66 9.67 6.13 5.46
C GLU A 66 10.69 5.07 5.03
N THR A 67 11.32 4.39 5.99
CA THR A 67 12.24 3.27 5.71
C THR A 67 11.55 2.15 4.93
N PHE A 68 10.31 1.79 5.30
CA PHE A 68 9.53 0.77 4.58
C PHE A 68 9.03 1.29 3.22
N GLU A 69 8.59 2.54 3.14
CA GLU A 69 8.17 3.18 1.88
C GLU A 69 9.31 3.25 0.84
N GLN A 70 10.54 3.46 1.31
CA GLN A 70 11.76 3.41 0.49
C GLN A 70 12.22 1.98 0.20
N ARG A 71 11.49 0.95 0.64
CA ARG A 71 11.83 -0.47 0.45
C ARG A 71 13.18 -0.88 1.05
N THR A 72 13.76 -0.09 1.95
CA THR A 72 15.07 -0.36 2.57
C THR A 72 15.20 -1.75 3.24
N PRO A 73 14.15 -2.34 3.86
CA PRO A 73 14.24 -3.70 4.39
C PRO A 73 14.67 -4.75 3.37
N TYR A 74 14.36 -4.57 2.08
CA TYR A 74 14.78 -5.51 1.04
C TYR A 74 16.29 -5.50 0.81
N LYS A 75 16.99 -4.38 1.07
CA LYS A 75 18.46 -4.35 1.05
C LYS A 75 19.06 -5.28 2.11
N TYR A 76 18.48 -5.28 3.31
CA TYR A 76 18.87 -6.18 4.39
C TYR A 76 18.57 -7.65 4.04
N VAL A 77 17.34 -7.93 3.60
CA VAL A 77 16.89 -9.30 3.29
C VAL A 77 17.65 -9.87 2.09
N GLN A 78 17.97 -9.04 1.08
CA GLN A 78 18.84 -9.41 -0.03
C GLN A 78 20.19 -9.93 0.47
N TYR A 79 20.86 -9.16 1.34
CA TYR A 79 22.16 -9.56 1.88
C TYR A 79 22.06 -10.85 2.71
N ALA A 80 21.02 -10.98 3.53
CA ALA A 80 20.78 -12.20 4.30
C ALA A 80 20.61 -13.43 3.38
N TYR A 81 19.81 -13.33 2.32
CA TYR A 81 19.63 -14.43 1.37
C TYR A 81 20.91 -14.77 0.61
N TYR A 82 21.72 -13.76 0.28
CA TYR A 82 23.03 -14.00 -0.30
C TYR A 82 23.95 -14.81 0.64
N GLN A 83 24.00 -14.47 1.93
CA GLN A 83 24.77 -15.23 2.93
C GLN A 83 24.26 -16.67 3.11
N LEU A 84 22.95 -16.89 2.91
CA LEU A 84 22.33 -18.22 2.92
C LEU A 84 22.48 -18.99 1.60
N ASN A 85 23.24 -18.45 0.63
CA ASN A 85 23.38 -18.98 -0.73
C ASN A 85 22.03 -19.17 -1.46
N ASN A 86 21.01 -18.41 -1.09
CA ASN A 86 19.72 -18.39 -1.76
C ASN A 86 19.68 -17.23 -2.75
N LEU A 87 20.32 -17.43 -3.91
CA LEU A 87 20.48 -16.37 -4.91
C LEU A 87 19.16 -15.94 -5.53
N GLU A 88 18.21 -16.85 -5.72
CA GLU A 88 16.88 -16.56 -6.27
C GLU A 88 16.13 -15.51 -5.42
N LYS A 89 16.07 -15.73 -4.09
CA LYS A 89 15.43 -14.79 -3.18
C LYS A 89 16.25 -13.51 -3.00
N ALA A 90 17.57 -13.58 -3.11
CA ALA A 90 18.42 -12.40 -3.10
C ALA A 90 18.13 -11.51 -4.33
N VAL A 91 17.96 -12.10 -5.52
CA VAL A 91 17.57 -11.40 -6.75
C VAL A 91 16.20 -10.77 -6.62
N ALA A 92 15.19 -11.51 -6.14
CA ALA A 92 13.84 -10.96 -5.94
C ALA A 92 13.84 -9.76 -4.98
N ALA A 93 14.57 -9.85 -3.87
CA ALA A 93 14.71 -8.74 -2.92
C ALA A 93 15.46 -7.54 -3.53
N ALA A 94 16.56 -7.80 -4.26
CA ALA A 94 17.30 -6.74 -4.96
C ALA A 94 16.43 -6.02 -5.99
N HIS A 95 15.69 -6.77 -6.80
CA HIS A 95 14.77 -6.26 -7.80
C HIS A 95 13.67 -5.40 -7.16
N THR A 96 13.04 -5.89 -6.10
CA THR A 96 12.02 -5.17 -5.33
C THR A 96 12.53 -3.81 -4.82
N PHE A 97 13.76 -3.76 -4.29
CA PHE A 97 14.38 -2.52 -3.84
C PHE A 97 14.68 -1.56 -4.99
N LEU A 98 15.29 -2.06 -6.07
CA LEU A 98 15.72 -1.26 -7.24
C LEU A 98 14.53 -0.67 -8.01
N LYS A 99 13.37 -1.32 -7.98
CA LYS A 99 12.11 -0.77 -8.53
C LYS A 99 11.76 0.61 -7.97
N LYS A 100 12.04 0.86 -6.69
CA LYS A 100 11.82 2.16 -6.03
C LYS A 100 13.10 3.02 -6.00
N ASN A 101 14.26 2.39 -6.03
CA ASN A 101 15.57 3.04 -5.89
C ASN A 101 16.51 2.67 -7.06
N PRO A 102 16.19 3.07 -8.31
CA PRO A 102 16.94 2.64 -9.49
C PRO A 102 18.39 3.15 -9.52
N GLY A 103 18.69 4.19 -8.74
CA GLY A 103 20.03 4.80 -8.66
C GLY A 103 20.95 4.24 -7.57
N ASP A 104 20.55 3.22 -6.79
CA ASP A 104 21.44 2.68 -5.75
C ASP A 104 22.61 1.91 -6.40
N PRO A 105 23.86 2.39 -6.25
CA PRO A 105 25.01 1.81 -6.93
C PRO A 105 25.39 0.44 -6.35
N SER A 106 25.11 0.21 -5.07
CA SER A 106 25.48 -1.02 -4.37
C SER A 106 24.64 -2.20 -4.86
N LEU A 107 23.31 -2.06 -4.86
CA LEU A 107 22.41 -3.12 -5.28
C LEU A 107 22.43 -3.30 -6.80
N SER A 108 22.66 -2.24 -7.57
CA SER A 108 22.88 -2.36 -9.01
C SER A 108 24.12 -3.21 -9.32
N LYS A 109 25.22 -3.01 -8.59
CA LYS A 109 26.41 -3.85 -8.70
C LYS A 109 26.14 -5.31 -8.30
N ASN A 110 25.41 -5.53 -7.20
CA ASN A 110 25.04 -6.88 -6.78
C ASN A 110 24.17 -7.59 -7.84
N MET A 111 23.20 -6.88 -8.42
CA MET A 111 22.35 -7.42 -9.48
C MET A 111 23.15 -7.80 -10.72
N ASN A 112 24.11 -6.95 -11.13
CA ASN A 112 25.01 -7.28 -12.24
C ASN A 112 25.89 -8.50 -11.93
N TYR A 113 26.32 -8.66 -10.68
CA TYR A 113 27.01 -9.88 -10.25
C TYR A 113 26.11 -11.12 -10.35
N TYR A 114 24.87 -11.06 -9.87
CA TYR A 114 23.94 -12.19 -9.97
C TYR A 114 23.68 -12.64 -11.41
N LYS A 115 23.54 -11.70 -12.35
CA LYS A 115 23.45 -11.98 -13.79
C LYS A 115 24.61 -12.80 -14.35
N THR A 116 25.78 -12.79 -13.71
CA THR A 116 26.94 -13.60 -14.14
C THR A 116 26.91 -15.03 -13.61
N LEU A 117 26.10 -15.30 -12.59
CA LEU A 117 26.05 -16.60 -11.92
C LEU A 117 24.97 -17.53 -12.49
N PHE A 118 23.82 -16.98 -12.90
CA PHE A 118 22.70 -17.74 -13.43
C PHE A 118 21.74 -16.82 -14.21
N ASP A 119 20.78 -17.41 -14.90
CA ASP A 119 19.70 -16.66 -15.53
C ASP A 119 18.77 -16.07 -14.46
N VAL A 120 18.88 -14.76 -14.27
CA VAL A 120 18.11 -14.04 -13.25
C VAL A 120 16.71 -13.67 -13.72
N GLU A 121 16.43 -13.72 -15.03
CA GLU A 121 15.17 -13.19 -15.59
C GLU A 121 13.95 -13.89 -15.00
N GLU A 122 14.05 -15.21 -14.77
CA GLU A 122 13.00 -16.02 -14.14
C GLU A 122 12.72 -15.62 -12.67
N HIS A 123 13.64 -14.90 -12.02
CA HIS A 123 13.58 -14.56 -10.60
C HIS A 123 13.40 -13.06 -10.33
N LEU A 124 13.13 -12.25 -11.36
CA LEU A 124 12.84 -10.81 -11.24
C LEU A 124 11.41 -10.56 -10.74
N THR A 125 11.11 -11.01 -9.53
CA THR A 125 9.82 -10.77 -8.88
C THR A 125 9.85 -9.47 -8.07
N ASP A 126 8.87 -8.60 -8.24
CA ASP A 126 8.62 -7.49 -7.30
C ASP A 126 7.74 -8.01 -6.15
N LEU A 127 8.33 -8.14 -4.97
CA LEU A 127 7.67 -8.68 -3.77
C LEU A 127 6.60 -7.73 -3.20
N GLU A 128 6.53 -6.50 -3.70
CA GLU A 128 5.50 -5.51 -3.36
C GLU A 128 4.60 -5.16 -4.54
N GLU A 129 4.62 -5.95 -5.61
CA GLU A 129 3.73 -5.73 -6.75
C GLU A 129 2.27 -5.63 -6.30
N GLN A 130 1.61 -4.54 -6.67
CA GLN A 130 0.19 -4.39 -6.39
C GLN A 130 -0.64 -5.15 -7.43
N PRO A 131 -1.81 -5.72 -7.06
CA PRO A 131 -2.63 -6.51 -7.98
C PRO A 131 -2.96 -5.82 -9.30
N TYR A 132 -3.17 -4.50 -9.26
CA TYR A 132 -3.50 -3.68 -10.42
C TYR A 132 -2.31 -3.46 -11.36
N GLU A 133 -1.05 -3.58 -10.91
CA GLU A 133 0.13 -3.25 -11.71
C GLU A 133 0.28 -4.20 -12.91
N SER A 134 0.20 -5.51 -12.70
CA SER A 134 0.29 -6.51 -13.78
C SER A 134 -0.81 -6.32 -14.84
N VAL A 135 -2.05 -6.08 -14.39
CA VAL A 135 -3.22 -5.87 -15.27
C VAL A 135 -3.07 -4.56 -16.05
N PHE A 136 -2.57 -3.50 -15.39
CA PHE A 136 -2.28 -2.22 -16.02
C PHE A 136 -1.21 -2.38 -17.12
N LEU A 137 -0.09 -3.03 -16.82
CA LEU A 137 0.96 -3.27 -17.81
C LEU A 137 0.45 -4.05 -19.01
N LYS A 138 -0.35 -5.10 -18.77
CA LYS A 138 -1.01 -5.87 -19.84
C LYS A 138 -1.93 -5.00 -20.70
N SER A 139 -2.71 -4.11 -20.07
CA SER A 139 -3.56 -3.15 -20.79
C SER A 139 -2.75 -2.22 -21.70
N VAL A 140 -1.62 -1.70 -21.21
CA VAL A 140 -0.71 -0.84 -21.98
C VAL A 140 -0.09 -1.61 -23.16
N MET A 141 0.33 -2.86 -22.96
CA MET A 141 0.84 -3.70 -24.05
C MET A 141 -0.20 -3.93 -25.15
N LEU A 142 -1.44 -4.24 -24.78
CA LEU A 142 -2.55 -4.44 -25.72
C LEU A 142 -2.86 -3.14 -26.49
N TYR A 143 -2.81 -1.99 -25.82
CA TYR A 143 -2.99 -0.69 -26.44
C TYR A 143 -1.95 -0.44 -27.54
N ASN A 144 -0.67 -0.65 -27.21
CA ASN A 144 0.44 -0.45 -28.14
C ASN A 144 0.40 -1.42 -29.34
N ASN A 145 -0.22 -2.58 -29.16
CA ASN A 145 -0.43 -3.58 -30.22
C ASN A 145 -1.72 -3.34 -31.04
N GLY A 146 -2.49 -2.29 -30.73
CA GLY A 146 -3.72 -1.94 -31.44
C GLY A 146 -4.98 -2.70 -31.01
N ASP A 147 -4.89 -3.59 -30.02
CA ASP A 147 -6.07 -4.24 -29.42
C ASP A 147 -6.70 -3.34 -28.35
N PHE A 148 -7.39 -2.31 -28.82
CA PHE A 148 -8.04 -1.33 -27.96
C PHE A 148 -9.18 -1.92 -27.13
N SER A 149 -9.86 -2.96 -27.63
CA SER A 149 -11.00 -3.58 -26.93
C SER A 149 -10.53 -4.34 -25.68
N SER A 150 -9.53 -5.22 -25.83
CA SER A 150 -8.96 -5.92 -24.68
C SER A 150 -8.21 -4.98 -23.76
N SER A 151 -7.52 -3.97 -24.31
CA SER A 151 -6.85 -2.93 -23.54
C SER A 151 -7.82 -2.21 -22.60
N ALA A 152 -8.95 -1.70 -23.12
CA ALA A 152 -9.96 -1.01 -22.33
C ALA A 152 -10.49 -1.88 -21.18
N ARG A 153 -10.85 -3.15 -21.46
CA ARG A 153 -11.32 -4.09 -20.43
C ARG A 153 -10.29 -4.32 -19.31
N ASN A 154 -9.01 -4.52 -19.66
CA ASN A 154 -7.95 -4.69 -18.66
C ASN A 154 -7.74 -3.37 -17.88
N MET A 155 -7.86 -2.21 -18.53
CA MET A 155 -7.71 -0.92 -17.87
C MET A 155 -8.81 -0.69 -16.82
N GLU A 156 -10.07 -0.95 -17.16
CA GLU A 156 -11.20 -0.86 -16.23
C GLU A 156 -11.03 -1.79 -15.02
N GLN A 157 -10.51 -2.99 -15.25
CA GLN A 157 -10.16 -3.93 -14.19
C GLN A 157 -9.04 -3.38 -13.30
N ALA A 158 -7.96 -2.85 -13.87
CA ALA A 158 -6.84 -2.29 -13.11
C ALA A 158 -7.30 -1.09 -12.23
N ILE A 159 -8.14 -0.21 -12.78
CA ILE A 159 -8.74 0.91 -12.04
C ILE A 159 -9.58 0.37 -10.87
N THR A 160 -10.39 -0.66 -11.11
CA THR A 160 -11.23 -1.27 -10.06
C THR A 160 -10.38 -1.88 -8.94
N GLN A 161 -9.23 -2.47 -9.27
CA GLN A 161 -8.32 -3.07 -8.29
C GLN A 161 -7.49 -2.04 -7.51
N TYR A 162 -7.37 -0.81 -8.00
CA TYR A 162 -6.63 0.26 -7.34
C TYR A 162 -7.38 0.85 -6.13
N PHE A 163 -8.71 0.92 -6.21
CA PHE A 163 -9.58 1.55 -5.21
C PHE A 163 -10.18 0.55 -4.21
#